data_AF-A0A133UFZ8-F1
#
_entry.id   AF-A0A133UFZ8-F1
#
_cell.length_a   1.000
_cell.length_b   1.000
_cell.length_c   1.000
_cell.angle_alpha   90.00
_cell.angle_beta   90.00
_cell.angle_gamma   90.00
#
_symmetry.space_group_name_H-M   'P 1'
#
loop_
_entity.id
_entity.type
_entity.pdbx_description
1 polymer ?
#
loop_
_entity_poly.entity_id
_entity_poly.type
_entity_poly.pdbx_seq_one_letter_code
_entity_poly.pdbx_strand_id
1 'polypeptide(L)'
;MEATDAREVNNIGLTDKEQLKYVKDKGFVLFTYDDDFVRIVKKENMKHLGIIYCDQRKYSIGETIRRIAKIVETEKYKDFKNKIRYL
;
A
#
# COMPACT_ATOMS: atom_id res chain seq x y z
N MET A 1 12.19 9.03 5.38
CA MET A 1 11.12 8.05 5.11
C MET A 1 11.65 7.14 4.03
N GLU A 2 11.63 5.83 4.27
CA GLU A 2 12.11 4.83 3.32
C GLU A 2 10.92 4.34 2.48
N ALA A 3 11.11 4.18 1.18
CA ALA A 3 10.15 3.57 0.28
C ALA A 3 10.91 2.55 -0.58
N THR A 4 10.27 1.43 -0.88
CA THR A 4 10.84 0.37 -1.70
C THR A 4 9.75 -0.28 -2.55
N ASP A 5 10.14 -1.03 -3.57
CA ASP A 5 9.21 -1.83 -4.37
C ASP A 5 9.56 -3.32 -4.37
N ALA A 6 8.61 -4.16 -4.80
CA ALA A 6 8.77 -5.62 -4.75
C ALA A 6 10.00 -6.15 -5.50
N ARG A 7 10.54 -5.42 -6.50
CA ARG A 7 11.77 -5.77 -7.20
C ARG A 7 12.98 -5.52 -6.33
N GLU A 8 13.05 -4.36 -5.68
CA GLU A 8 14.18 -3.97 -4.82
C GLU A 8 14.37 -4.92 -3.63
N VAL A 9 13.27 -5.46 -3.10
CA VAL A 9 13.31 -6.44 -2.00
C VAL A 9 13.30 -7.91 -2.45
N ASN A 10 13.47 -8.18 -3.75
CA ASN A 10 13.48 -9.53 -4.34
C ASN A 10 12.19 -10.36 -4.06
N ASN A 11 11.04 -9.70 -3.99
CA ASN A 11 9.73 -10.34 -3.78
C ASN A 11 8.95 -10.57 -5.08
N ILE A 12 9.60 -10.46 -6.24
CA ILE A 12 8.93 -10.72 -7.51
C ILE A 12 8.51 -12.19 -7.58
N GLY A 13 7.26 -12.43 -7.99
CA GLY A 13 6.67 -13.76 -8.06
C GLY A 13 5.91 -14.19 -6.80
N LEU A 14 6.00 -13.45 -5.69
CA LEU A 14 5.11 -13.68 -4.55
C LEU A 14 3.65 -13.38 -4.93
N THR A 15 2.74 -14.21 -4.41
CA THR A 15 1.30 -13.97 -4.50
C THR A 15 0.90 -12.72 -3.71
N ASP A 16 -0.26 -12.13 -4.02
CA ASP A 16 -0.76 -10.94 -3.30
C ASP A 16 -0.83 -11.16 -1.78
N LYS A 17 -1.21 -12.35 -1.34
CA LYS A 17 -1.25 -12.71 0.09
C LYS A 17 0.14 -12.74 0.71
N GLU A 18 1.12 -13.26 0.00
CA GLU A 18 2.52 -13.28 0.45
C GLU A 18 3.10 -11.86 0.48
N GLN A 19 2.79 -11.02 -0.51
CA GLN A 19 3.14 -9.61 -0.51
C GLN A 19 2.51 -8.87 0.69
N LEU A 20 1.21 -9.07 0.94
CA LEU A 20 0.49 -8.50 2.09
C LEU A 20 1.09 -8.94 3.42
N LYS A 21 1.49 -10.22 3.52
CA LYS A 21 2.18 -10.73 4.70
C LYS A 21 3.56 -10.08 4.85
N TYR A 22 4.34 -9.99 3.78
CA TYR A 22 5.67 -9.39 3.80
C TYR A 22 5.61 -7.94 4.27
N VAL A 23 4.77 -7.09 3.68
CA VAL A 23 4.68 -5.66 4.05
C VAL A 23 4.23 -5.50 5.49
N LYS A 24 3.28 -6.32 5.96
CA LYS A 24 2.84 -6.32 7.36
C LYS A 24 3.98 -6.70 8.31
N ASP A 25 4.72 -7.77 8.01
CA ASP A 25 5.79 -8.27 8.87
C ASP A 25 6.99 -7.31 8.89
N LYS A 26 7.21 -6.56 7.81
CA LYS A 26 8.27 -5.55 7.68
C LYS A 26 7.89 -4.15 8.13
N GLY A 27 6.64 -3.89 8.52
CA GLY A 27 6.25 -2.57 9.01
C GLY A 27 5.82 -1.58 7.92
N PHE A 28 5.57 -2.03 6.70
CA PHE A 28 5.23 -1.16 5.56
C PHE A 28 3.73 -0.94 5.38
N VAL A 29 3.39 0.28 5.00
CA VAL A 29 2.10 0.62 4.36
C VAL A 29 2.22 0.30 2.88
N LEU A 30 1.26 -0.43 2.32
CA LEU A 30 1.28 -0.80 0.90
C LEU A 30 0.68 0.32 0.06
N PHE A 31 1.41 0.81 -0.94
CA PHE A 31 0.81 1.55 -2.05
C PHE A 31 0.60 0.59 -3.23
N THR A 32 -0.57 0.64 -3.87
CA THR A 32 -0.85 -0.19 -5.05
C THR A 32 -1.87 0.45 -5.99
N TYR A 33 -1.75 0.15 -7.28
CA TYR A 33 -2.78 0.42 -8.29
C TYR A 33 -3.71 -0.77 -8.51
N ASP A 34 -3.35 -1.94 -7.97
CA ASP A 34 -4.08 -3.20 -8.15
C ASP A 34 -5.15 -3.34 -7.06
N ASP A 35 -6.41 -3.46 -7.49
CA ASP A 35 -7.55 -3.52 -6.60
C ASP A 35 -7.76 -4.91 -5.98
N ASP A 36 -7.07 -5.96 -6.46
CA ASP A 36 -7.15 -7.29 -5.86
C ASP A 36 -6.59 -7.31 -4.43
N PHE A 37 -5.56 -6.53 -4.12
CA PHE A 37 -5.11 -6.31 -2.73
C PHE A 37 -6.22 -5.78 -1.83
N VAL A 38 -6.98 -4.78 -2.31
CA VAL A 38 -8.11 -4.18 -1.58
C VAL A 38 -9.22 -5.20 -1.39
N ARG A 39 -9.53 -6.00 -2.42
CA ARG A 39 -10.55 -7.05 -2.36
C ARG A 39 -10.16 -8.16 -1.38
N ILE A 40 -8.92 -8.62 -1.42
CA ILE A 40 -8.38 -9.67 -0.54
C ILE A 40 -8.49 -9.23 0.93
N VAL A 41 -7.97 -8.06 1.30
CA VAL A 41 -8.00 -7.65 2.71
C VAL A 41 -9.41 -7.43 3.24
N LYS A 42 -10.35 -6.95 2.40
CA LYS A 42 -11.75 -6.79 2.77
C LYS A 42 -12.45 -8.13 2.94
N LYS A 43 -12.26 -9.05 1.99
CA LYS A 43 -12.90 -10.37 1.99
C LYS A 43 -12.42 -11.25 3.14
N GLU A 44 -11.13 -11.21 3.43
CA GLU A 44 -10.50 -12.09 4.43
C GLU A 44 -10.32 -11.43 5.80
N ASN A 45 -10.74 -10.16 5.95
CA ASN A 45 -10.51 -9.34 7.14
C ASN A 45 -9.05 -9.39 7.61
N MET A 46 -8.12 -9.38 6.64
CA MET A 46 -6.69 -9.55 6.89
C MET A 46 -6.13 -8.29 7.54
N LYS A 47 -5.39 -8.44 8.65
CA LYS A 47 -4.75 -7.31 9.30
C LYS A 47 -3.60 -6.77 8.44
N HIS A 48 -3.52 -5.45 8.30
CA HIS A 48 -2.48 -4.75 7.56
C HIS A 48 -2.16 -3.41 8.22
N LEU A 49 -1.02 -2.82 7.84
CA LEU A 49 -0.56 -1.57 8.44
C LEU A 49 -1.11 -0.33 7.74
N GLY A 50 -1.65 -0.53 6.55
CA GLY A 50 -2.32 0.47 5.74
C GLY A 50 -2.25 0.06 4.28
N ILE A 51 -3.27 0.45 3.50
CA ILE A 51 -3.20 0.37 2.05
C ILE A 51 -3.55 1.75 1.49
N ILE A 52 -2.71 2.29 0.63
CA ILE A 52 -2.99 3.45 -0.21
C ILE A 52 -3.28 2.91 -1.61
N TYR A 53 -4.51 3.05 -2.05
CA TYR A 53 -4.96 2.60 -3.37
C TYR A 53 -5.24 3.79 -4.28
N CYS A 54 -4.89 3.66 -5.55
CA CYS A 54 -5.22 4.62 -6.60
C CYS A 54 -5.69 3.87 -7.84
N ASP A 55 -6.73 4.34 -8.55
CA ASP A 55 -6.93 3.90 -9.94
C ASP A 55 -5.80 4.49 -10.79
N GLN A 56 -5.11 3.66 -11.57
CA GLN A 56 -3.94 4.07 -12.36
C GLN A 56 -4.22 5.19 -13.37
N ARG A 57 -5.48 5.40 -13.77
CA ARG A 57 -5.89 6.42 -14.74
C ARG A 57 -6.26 7.74 -14.09
N LYS A 58 -6.35 7.80 -12.76
CA LYS A 58 -6.90 8.96 -12.04
C LYS A 58 -5.93 10.14 -12.03
N TYR A 59 -4.64 9.88 -11.89
CA TYR A 59 -3.60 10.90 -11.76
C TYR A 59 -2.36 10.54 -12.57
N SER A 60 -1.61 11.56 -12.99
CA SER A 60 -0.25 11.34 -13.50
C SER A 60 0.65 10.83 -12.37
N ILE A 61 1.75 10.15 -12.74
CA ILE A 61 2.72 9.61 -11.76
C ILE A 61 3.20 10.72 -10.81
N GLY A 62 3.54 11.91 -11.34
CA GLY A 62 3.99 13.04 -10.53
C GLY A 62 2.93 13.53 -9.54
N GLU A 63 1.66 13.55 -9.94
CA GLU A 63 0.56 13.92 -9.05
C GLU A 63 0.27 12.85 -7.99
N THR A 64 0.36 11.56 -8.35
CA THR A 64 0.26 10.45 -7.41
C THR A 64 1.33 10.55 -6.33
N ILE A 65 2.59 10.76 -6.72
CA ILE A 65 3.72 10.90 -5.77
C ILE A 65 3.49 12.09 -4.83
N ARG A 66 3.08 13.25 -5.35
CA ARG A 66 2.77 14.43 -4.52
C ARG A 66 1.69 14.16 -3.47
N ARG A 67 0.63 13.42 -3.85
CA ARG A 67 -0.46 13.07 -2.94
C ARG A 67 -0.02 12.09 -1.85
N ILE A 68 0.76 11.07 -2.22
CA ILE A 68 1.34 10.11 -1.27
C ILE A 68 2.25 10.85 -0.27
N ALA A 69 3.13 11.74 -0.75
CA ALA A 69 4.01 12.52 0.10
C ALA A 69 3.22 13.33 1.14
N LYS A 70 2.18 14.06 0.72
CA LYS A 70 1.32 14.83 1.61
C LYS A 70 0.62 13.96 2.68
N ILE A 71 0.16 12.78 2.27
CA ILE A 71 -0.46 11.81 3.18
C ILE A 71 0.53 11.37 4.27
N VAL A 72 1.76 11.03 3.89
CA VAL A 72 2.75 10.55 4.87
C VAL A 72 3.34 11.67 5.73
N GLU A 73 3.38 12.90 5.25
CA GLU A 73 3.74 14.08 6.05
C GLU A 73 2.72 14.40 7.14
N THR A 74 1.44 14.08 6.92
CA THR A 74 0.33 14.53 7.78
C THR A 74 -0.24 13.43 8.68
N GLU A 75 -0.22 12.18 8.25
CA GLU A 75 -0.80 11.05 8.99
C GLU A 75 0.26 10.24 9.74
N LYS A 76 -0.01 9.88 11.00
CA LYS A 76 0.86 8.98 11.75
C LYS A 76 0.55 7.53 11.37
N TYR A 77 1.51 6.63 11.51
CA TYR A 77 1.33 5.20 11.23
C TYR A 77 0.08 4.57 11.87
N LYS A 78 -0.23 4.95 13.12
CA LYS A 78 -1.44 4.48 13.82
C LYS A 78 -2.74 4.82 13.09
N ASP A 79 -2.74 5.87 12.28
CA ASP A 79 -3.91 6.34 11.55
C ASP A 79 -4.22 5.46 10.33
N PHE A 80 -3.25 4.68 9.84
CA PHE A 80 -3.40 3.74 8.72
C PHE A 80 -3.77 2.32 9.10
N LYS A 81 -3.57 1.92 10.35
CA LYS A 81 -3.73 0.52 10.77
C LYS A 81 -5.10 -0.03 10.37
N ASN A 82 -5.11 -1.11 9.57
CA ASN A 82 -6.29 -1.75 9.00
C ASN A 82 -7.22 -0.79 8.21
N LYS A 83 -6.69 0.31 7.65
CA LYS A 83 -7.45 1.26 6.82
C LYS A 83 -6.94 1.28 5.39
N ILE A 84 -7.89 1.48 4.49
CA ILE A 84 -7.63 1.71 3.07
C ILE A 84 -7.87 3.19 2.79
N ARG A 85 -6.85 3.86 2.26
CA ARG A 85 -6.90 5.23 1.79
C ARG A 85 -7.00 5.22 0.27
N TYR A 86 -7.95 5.96 -0.26
CA TYR A 86 -8.13 6.12 -1.69
C TYR A 86 -7.54 7.47 -2.09
N LEU A 87 -6.59 7.47 -3.02
CA LEU A 87 -6.12 8.70 -3.67
C LEU A 87 -7.18 9.20 -4.63
#